data_AF-A0A9D6R6D3-F1
#
_entry.id   AF-A0A9D6R6D3-F1
#
_cell.length_a   1.000
_cell.length_b   1.000
_cell.length_c   1.000
_cell.angle_alpha   90.00
_cell.angle_beta   90.00
_cell.angle_gamma   90.00
#
_symmetry.space_group_name_H-M   'P 1'
#
loop_
_entity.id
_entity.type
_entity.pdbx_description
1 polymer ?
#
loop_
_entity_poly.entity_id
_entity_poly.type
_entity_poly.pdbx_seq_one_letter_code
_entity_poly.pdbx_strand_id
1 'polypeptide(L)'
;FKVLFQCKRYSGSIGPDKVRDFRGAMMGRADKGIILTTGAFTVEARKEAVRDGVPPIELVDGEKLLEMCEDLEFGLKPKKAFEVDREFFAKFA
;
A
#
# COMPACT_ATOMS: atom_id res chain seq x y z
N PHE A 1 3.15 -21.46 8.59
CA PHE A 1 2.88 -20.19 7.92
C PHE A 1 3.47 -19.05 8.74
N LYS A 2 4.61 -18.50 8.31
CA LYS A 2 5.32 -17.40 8.96
C LYS A 2 5.34 -16.18 8.05
N VAL A 3 4.99 -15.01 8.59
CA VAL A 3 5.00 -13.74 7.85
C VAL A 3 6.03 -12.82 8.47
N LEU A 4 6.90 -12.25 7.65
CA LEU A 4 7.85 -11.22 8.06
C LEU A 4 7.36 -9.86 7.56
N PHE A 5 7.49 -8.82 8.38
CA PHE A 5 7.15 -7.47 7.97
C PHE A 5 8.33 -6.50 8.18
N GLN A 6 8.43 -5.52 7.31
CA GLN A 6 9.33 -4.38 7.44
C GLN A 6 8.51 -3.09 7.34
N CYS A 7 8.60 -2.26 8.37
CA CYS A 7 8.02 -0.91 8.37
C CYS A 7 9.16 0.11 8.32
N LYS A 8 9.25 0.89 7.24
CA LYS A 8 10.24 1.96 7.12
C LYS A 8 9.61 3.22 6.54
N ARG A 9 9.87 4.35 7.18
CA ARG A 9 9.46 5.66 6.69
C ARG A 9 10.42 6.11 5.59
N TYR A 10 10.10 5.77 4.34
CA TYR A 10 10.81 6.28 3.17
C TYR A 10 10.12 7.53 2.63
N SER A 11 10.94 8.47 2.14
CA SER A 11 10.48 9.63 1.37
C SER A 11 10.64 9.34 -0.13
N GLY A 12 9.64 9.69 -0.93
CA GLY A 12 9.67 9.50 -2.38
C GLY A 12 9.45 8.06 -2.82
N SER A 13 9.97 7.73 -4.01
CA SER A 13 9.76 6.43 -4.65
C SER A 13 10.80 5.38 -4.23
N ILE A 14 10.32 4.18 -3.94
CA ILE A 14 11.10 3.04 -3.44
C ILE A 14 11.34 2.07 -4.58
N GLY A 15 12.61 1.83 -4.88
CA GLY A 15 13.06 0.97 -5.95
C GLY A 15 13.09 -0.52 -5.59
N PRO A 16 13.39 -1.39 -6.59
CA PRO A 16 13.41 -2.84 -6.42
C PRO A 16 14.58 -3.33 -5.56
N ASP A 17 15.61 -2.50 -5.32
CA ASP A 17 16.71 -2.83 -4.41
C ASP A 17 16.20 -3.13 -3.00
N LYS A 18 15.29 -2.29 -2.46
CA LYS A 18 14.73 -2.50 -1.12
C LYS A 18 13.90 -3.78 -1.03
N VAL A 19 13.19 -4.12 -2.09
CA VAL A 19 12.40 -5.36 -2.17
C VAL A 19 13.32 -6.58 -2.19
N ARG A 20 14.42 -6.54 -2.95
CA ARG A 20 15.43 -7.62 -2.98
C ARG A 20 16.16 -7.79 -1.66
N ASP A 21 16.54 -6.70 -1.01
CA ASP A 21 17.21 -6.72 0.29
C ASP A 21 16.30 -7.40 1.34
N PHE A 22 15.03 -7.02 1.36
CA PHE A 22 14.05 -7.63 2.26
C PHE A 22 13.80 -9.10 1.93
N ARG A 23 13.70 -9.45 0.65
CA ARG A 23 13.59 -10.84 0.17
C ARG A 23 14.74 -11.70 0.68
N GLY A 24 15.98 -11.21 0.56
CA GLY A 24 17.16 -11.90 1.06
C GLY A 24 17.08 -12.18 2.57
N ALA A 25 16.58 -11.21 3.34
CA ALA A 25 16.38 -11.37 4.78
C ALA A 25 15.26 -12.37 5.15
N MET A 26 14.29 -12.59 4.25
CA MET A 26 13.19 -13.54 4.46
C MET A 26 13.54 -14.99 4.13
N MET A 27 14.54 -15.23 3.26
CA MET A 27 14.86 -16.57 2.77
C MET A 27 15.07 -17.56 3.92
N GLY A 28 14.31 -18.65 3.92
CA GLY A 28 14.35 -19.69 4.95
C GLY A 28 13.71 -19.31 6.30
N ARG A 29 13.10 -18.12 6.42
CA ARG A 29 12.53 -17.62 7.68
C ARG A 29 11.02 -17.35 7.60
N ALA A 30 10.50 -16.98 6.43
CA ALA A 30 9.09 -16.68 6.21
C ALA A 30 8.56 -17.23 4.88
N ASP A 31 7.25 -17.47 4.85
CA ASP A 31 6.48 -17.90 3.69
C ASP A 31 5.92 -16.69 2.90
N LYS A 32 5.77 -15.53 3.57
CA LYS A 32 5.30 -14.27 2.98
C LYS A 32 5.96 -13.05 3.63
N GLY A 33 6.13 -12.00 2.84
CA GLY A 33 6.68 -10.72 3.29
C GLY A 33 5.65 -9.60 3.20
N ILE A 34 5.78 -8.58 4.06
CA ILE A 34 5.05 -7.32 3.92
C ILE A 34 6.03 -6.16 4.08
N ILE A 35 6.07 -5.23 3.13
CA ILE A 35 6.79 -3.96 3.27
C ILE A 35 5.76 -2.84 3.41
N LEU A 36 5.86 -2.09 4.50
CA LEU A 36 5.01 -0.93 4.81
C LEU A 36 5.85 0.35 4.79
N THR A 37 5.32 1.37 4.13
CA THR A 37 5.98 2.67 3.98
C THR A 37 4.97 3.79 3.73
N THR A 38 5.35 5.02 4.06
CA THR A 38 4.62 6.24 3.71
C THR A 38 4.97 6.76 2.31
N GLY A 39 5.99 6.20 1.67
CA GLY A 39 6.37 6.52 0.28
C GLY A 39 5.58 5.72 -0.75
N ALA A 40 6.00 5.78 -2.01
CA ALA A 40 5.40 5.03 -3.12
C ALA A 40 6.37 3.98 -3.67
N PHE A 41 5.87 2.86 -4.20
CA PHE A 41 6.72 1.86 -4.86
C PHE A 41 6.79 2.10 -6.37
N THR A 42 7.98 1.99 -6.96
CA THR A 42 8.11 2.04 -8.42
C THR A 42 7.49 0.81 -9.09
N VAL A 43 7.25 0.89 -10.39
CA VAL A 43 6.72 -0.24 -11.18
C VAL A 43 7.67 -1.44 -11.10
N GLU A 44 8.98 -1.20 -11.11
CA GLU A 44 10.02 -2.22 -10.99
C GLU A 44 9.99 -2.87 -9.61
N ALA A 45 9.77 -2.09 -8.55
CA ALA A 45 9.63 -2.62 -7.20
C ALA A 45 8.39 -3.53 -7.08
N ARG A 46 7.26 -3.13 -7.68
CA ARG A 46 6.04 -3.95 -7.73
C ARG A 46 6.27 -5.25 -8.51
N LYS A 47 6.94 -5.19 -9.67
CA LYS A 47 7.32 -6.39 -10.44
C LYS A 47 8.25 -7.31 -9.65
N GLU A 48 9.25 -6.77 -8.96
CA GLU A 48 10.17 -7.55 -8.14
C GLU A 48 9.44 -8.23 -6.97
N ALA A 49 8.42 -7.60 -6.38
CA ALA A 49 7.69 -8.14 -5.24
C ALA A 49 6.88 -9.41 -5.57
N VAL A 50 6.37 -9.50 -6.81
CA VAL A 50 5.59 -10.64 -7.32
C VAL A 50 6.37 -11.54 -8.28
N ARG A 51 7.71 -11.43 -8.28
CA ARG A 51 8.57 -12.23 -9.16
C ARG A 51 8.36 -13.74 -8.97
N ASP A 52 8.30 -14.46 -10.08
CA ASP A 52 8.14 -15.91 -10.06
C ASP A 52 9.30 -16.63 -9.36
N GLY A 53 8.98 -17.77 -8.73
CA GLY A 53 9.97 -18.65 -8.08
C GLY A 53 10.48 -18.15 -6.72
N VAL A 54 9.92 -17.07 -6.17
CA VAL A 54 10.27 -16.56 -4.84
C VAL A 54 9.03 -16.26 -3.99
N PRO A 55 9.12 -16.31 -2.65
CA PRO A 55 8.00 -15.99 -1.77
C PRO A 55 7.43 -14.59 -2.04
N PRO A 56 6.11 -14.40 -2.15
CA PRO A 56 5.54 -13.09 -2.47
C PRO A 56 5.80 -12.07 -1.36
N ILE A 57 6.05 -10.83 -1.76
CA ILE A 57 6.15 -9.69 -0.85
C ILE A 57 4.96 -8.77 -1.13
N GLU A 58 4.13 -8.56 -0.13
CA GLU A 58 3.07 -7.58 -0.20
C GLU A 58 3.64 -6.17 0.03
N LEU A 59 3.27 -5.25 -0.84
CA LEU A 59 3.67 -3.86 -0.78
C LEU A 59 2.49 -3.02 -0.29
N VAL A 60 2.71 -2.25 0.76
CA VAL A 60 1.74 -1.36 1.38
C VAL A 60 2.36 0.04 1.42
N ASP A 61 1.97 0.87 0.46
CA ASP A 61 2.42 2.26 0.32
C ASP A 61 1.48 3.22 1.07
N GLY A 62 1.81 4.52 1.01
CA GLY A 62 1.05 5.54 1.70
C GLY A 62 -0.44 5.59 1.30
N GLU A 63 -0.76 5.38 0.02
CA GLU A 63 -2.15 5.37 -0.47
C GLU A 63 -2.90 4.17 0.11
N LYS A 64 -2.35 2.96 0.01
CA LYS A 64 -2.97 1.77 0.59
C LYS A 64 -3.08 1.85 2.12
N LEU A 65 -2.13 2.50 2.80
CA LEU A 65 -2.25 2.78 4.25
C LEU A 65 -3.43 3.71 4.55
N LEU A 66 -3.62 4.76 3.75
CA LEU A 66 -4.75 5.68 3.92
C LEU A 66 -6.08 4.98 3.66
N GLU A 67 -6.20 4.19 2.60
CA GLU A 67 -7.37 3.36 2.33
C GLU A 67 -7.69 2.44 3.52
N MET A 68 -6.68 1.74 4.06
CA MET A 68 -6.87 0.90 5.25
C MET A 68 -7.29 1.72 6.48
N CYS A 69 -6.79 2.95 6.64
CA CYS A 69 -7.21 3.83 7.72
C CYS A 69 -8.66 4.29 7.54
N GLU A 70 -9.08 4.60 6.32
CA GLU A 70 -10.46 4.97 5.98
C GLU A 70 -11.42 3.80 6.21
N ASP A 71 -11.11 2.63 5.67
CA ASP A 71 -11.93 1.40 5.77
C ASP A 71 -12.10 0.93 7.21
N LEU A 72 -11.06 1.05 8.03
CA LEU A 72 -11.07 0.62 9.42
C LEU A 72 -11.46 1.75 10.38
N GLU A 73 -11.76 2.95 9.88
CA GLU A 73 -11.91 4.18 10.66
C GLU A 73 -10.76 4.39 11.67
N PHE A 74 -9.56 3.93 11.29
CA PHE A 74 -8.40 3.92 12.18
C PHE A 74 -7.82 5.32 12.29
N GLY A 75 -8.07 5.97 13.43
CA GLY A 75 -7.67 7.35 13.66
C GLY A 75 -8.48 8.37 12.85
N LEU A 76 -9.55 7.93 12.19
CA LEU A 76 -10.45 8.77 11.40
C LEU A 76 -11.85 8.74 12.01
N LYS A 77 -12.63 9.78 11.75
CA LYS A 77 -14.06 9.81 12.09
C LYS A 77 -14.83 10.13 10.81
N PRO A 78 -15.69 9.23 10.33
CA PRO A 78 -16.41 9.46 9.09
C PRO A 78 -17.28 10.71 9.24
N LYS A 79 -17.18 11.62 8.27
CA LYS A 79 -18.01 12.81 8.19
C LYS A 79 -18.71 12.82 6.83
N LYS A 80 -20.01 12.56 6.84
CA LYS A 80 -20.86 12.56 5.65
C LYS A 80 -21.16 14.01 5.26
N ALA A 81 -20.90 14.41 4.02
CA ALA A 81 -21.37 15.70 3.53
C ALA A 81 -21.52 15.71 2.01
N PHE A 82 -22.74 16.05 1.55
CA PHE A 82 -23.10 16.96 0.45
C PHE A 82 -24.55 16.71 0.05
N GLU A 83 -25.26 17.79 -0.27
CA GLU A 83 -26.60 17.72 -0.81
C GLU A 83 -26.60 18.22 -2.25
N VAL A 84 -27.32 17.47 -3.10
CA VAL A 84 -27.42 17.76 -4.53
C VAL A 84 -28.50 18.82 -4.74
N ASP A 85 -28.09 19.96 -5.27
CA ASP A 85 -28.97 21.05 -5.67
C ASP A 85 -29.63 20.74 -7.02
N ARG A 86 -30.87 20.27 -6.97
CA ARG A 86 -31.59 19.80 -8.17
C ARG A 86 -32.12 20.93 -9.03
N GLU A 87 -32.51 22.04 -8.41
CA GLU A 87 -33.00 23.20 -9.16
C GLU A 87 -31.89 23.79 -10.01
N PHE A 88 -30.67 23.77 -9.48
CA PHE A 88 -29.48 24.13 -10.22
C PHE A 88 -29.28 23.26 -11.47
N PHE A 89 -29.27 21.93 -11.34
CA PHE A 89 -29.02 21.04 -12.48
C PHE A 89 -30.17 20.99 -13.50
N ALA A 90 -31.40 21.33 -13.10
CA ALA A 90 -32.55 21.39 -14.00
C ALA A 90 -32.43 22.47 -15.09
N LYS A 91 -31.56 23.47 -14.92
CA LYS A 91 -31.36 24.56 -15.90
C LYS A 91 -30.46 24.17 -17.07
N PHE A 92 -29.86 22.99 -17.01
CA PHE A 92 -28.88 22.50 -17.99
C PHE A 92 -29.36 21.21 -18.70
N ALA A 93 -30.63 20.86 -18.51
CA ALA A 93 -31.32 19.81 -19.24
C ALA A 93 -32.19 20.42 -20.34
#